data_AF-A0A8F9XFY1-F1
#
_entry.id   AF-A0A8F9XFY1-F1
#
_cell.length_a   1.000
_cell.length_b   1.000
_cell.length_c   1.000
_cell.angle_alpha   90.00
_cell.angle_beta   90.00
_cell.angle_gamma   90.00
#
_symmetry.space_group_name_H-M   'P 1'
#
loop_
_entity.id
_entity.type
_entity.pdbx_description
1 polymer ?
#
loop_
_entity_poly.entity_id
_entity_poly.type
_entity_poly.pdbx_seq_one_letter_code
_entity_poly.pdbx_strand_id
1 'polypeptide(L)'
;MNFRTGLCVLACLLAPALRAQIAAGSDPVGILSYDVPLGLSGLSLPLIPQEIIAAPVVANAGSVLTLAAAAGNVGAQLQSGAAYYVEILSGPSAGERFEVDTAATITTANATVVLVLGGASHSTAQPVDHALVGARAAVRAGVTLETLAAQFSPALTGSDDPALADGVRLYGAEGFTSYYLRADGASWATLNNPADQRTLVLPPDVSLVLDLKSAPRQLVQLGGVRTNVFRVNLRAGYQAFATGFPVDLTPAQVAAVVDINQPASARWTAANDAAAADNLEILDLPARSFLRYYLRADGRSWRRLGQTTDFADLPLLRTDSIIIVRRTLADATYRIAPPFSL
;
A
#
# COMPACT_ATOMS: atom_id res chain seq x y z
N MET A 1 2.57 41.85 63.42
CA MET A 1 3.70 41.97 62.46
C MET A 1 4.73 40.92 62.84
N ASN A 2 4.53 39.68 62.40
CA ASN A 2 5.07 39.08 61.16
C ASN A 2 6.37 38.33 61.44
N PHE A 3 6.23 37.09 61.93
CA PHE A 3 7.25 36.05 61.82
C PHE A 3 7.36 35.62 60.35
N ARG A 4 8.57 35.67 59.78
CA ARG A 4 8.92 34.87 58.60
C ARG A 4 10.30 34.24 58.80
N THR A 5 10.22 32.95 59.09
CA THR A 5 11.23 31.90 59.00
C THR A 5 11.88 31.88 57.61
N GLY A 6 13.21 31.90 57.56
CA GLY A 6 13.98 31.67 56.34
C GLY A 6 14.02 30.18 56.01
N LEU A 7 13.34 29.78 54.93
CA LEU A 7 13.37 28.44 54.38
C LEU A 7 14.49 28.37 53.33
N CYS A 8 15.48 27.52 53.60
CA CYS A 8 16.56 27.20 52.68
C CYS A 8 15.98 26.29 51.58
N VAL A 9 15.84 26.79 50.35
CA VAL A 9 15.39 25.98 49.20
C VAL A 9 16.62 25.40 48.52
N LEU A 10 16.79 24.09 48.66
CA LEU A 10 17.74 23.26 47.94
C LEU A 10 17.34 23.25 46.46
N ALA A 11 18.16 23.85 45.59
CA ALA A 11 17.98 23.82 44.14
C ALA A 11 18.26 22.40 43.62
N CYS A 12 17.21 21.63 43.40
CA CYS A 12 17.28 20.33 42.73
C CYS A 12 17.46 20.57 41.22
N LEU A 13 18.70 20.52 40.74
CA LEU A 13 19.02 20.53 39.31
C LEU A 13 18.50 19.23 38.66
N LEU A 14 17.29 19.28 38.10
CA LEU A 14 16.79 18.27 37.18
C LEU A 14 17.57 18.40 35.87
N ALA A 15 18.65 17.63 35.73
CA ALA A 15 19.24 17.37 34.43
C ALA A 15 18.20 16.66 33.56
N PRO A 16 17.91 17.11 32.32
CA PRO A 16 17.14 16.30 31.40
C PRO A 16 17.96 15.04 31.15
N ALA A 17 17.45 13.89 31.61
CA ALA A 17 17.96 12.60 31.18
C ALA A 17 17.75 12.54 29.67
N LEU A 18 18.82 12.83 28.93
CA LEU A 18 18.92 12.60 27.50
C LEU A 18 18.69 11.09 27.30
N ARG A 19 17.45 10.70 27.01
CA ARG A 19 17.18 9.36 26.52
C ARG A 19 17.79 9.33 25.12
N ALA A 20 19.02 8.84 25.03
CA ALA A 20 19.56 8.36 23.78
C ALA A 20 18.61 7.24 23.33
N GLN A 21 17.67 7.59 22.46
CA GLN A 21 16.88 6.61 21.74
C GLN A 21 17.91 5.88 20.88
N ILE A 22 18.20 4.63 21.23
CA ILE A 22 18.95 3.74 20.36
C ILE A 22 18.09 3.65 19.11
N ALA A 23 18.52 4.28 18.02
CA ALA A 23 17.87 4.12 16.73
C ALA A 23 17.80 2.61 16.48
N ALA A 24 16.59 2.07 16.31
CA ALA A 24 16.42 0.66 16.02
C ALA A 24 17.25 0.33 14.77
N GLY A 25 18.16 -0.63 14.87
CA GLY A 25 19.03 -1.04 13.75
C GLY A 25 18.30 -1.84 12.67
N SER A 26 17.00 -2.10 12.85
CA SER A 26 16.13 -2.81 11.92
C SER A 26 14.82 -2.05 11.73
N ASP A 27 14.26 -2.11 10.54
CA ASP A 27 12.94 -1.56 10.26
C ASP A 27 11.87 -2.26 11.13
N PRO A 28 10.81 -1.55 11.54
CA PRO A 28 9.75 -2.12 12.37
C PRO A 28 9.02 -3.25 11.65
N VAL A 29 8.71 -4.33 12.38
CA VAL A 29 7.93 -5.48 11.90
C VAL A 29 6.60 -5.56 12.65
N GLY A 30 5.59 -6.15 12.02
CA GLY A 30 4.24 -6.25 12.56
C GLY A 30 3.53 -7.54 12.21
N ILE A 31 2.44 -7.79 12.93
CA ILE A 31 1.48 -8.87 12.69
C ILE A 31 0.10 -8.22 12.66
N LEU A 32 -0.68 -8.47 11.60
CA LEU A 32 -2.09 -8.14 11.53
C LEU A 32 -2.91 -9.42 11.39
N SER A 33 -3.98 -9.53 12.16
CA SER A 33 -4.91 -10.65 12.08
C SER A 33 -6.31 -10.13 11.80
N TYR A 34 -6.98 -10.74 10.82
CA TYR A 34 -8.34 -10.41 10.44
C TYR A 34 -9.20 -11.68 10.52
N ASP A 35 -10.32 -11.59 11.24
CA ASP A 35 -11.36 -12.59 11.16
C ASP A 35 -12.20 -12.30 9.91
N VAL A 36 -12.09 -13.16 8.91
CA VAL A 36 -12.78 -13.04 7.63
C VAL A 36 -14.06 -13.88 7.69
N PRO A 37 -15.25 -13.25 7.79
CA PRO A 37 -16.51 -13.99 7.81
C PRO A 37 -16.79 -14.69 6.48
N LEU A 38 -17.71 -15.66 6.52
CA LEU A 38 -18.27 -16.25 5.31
C LEU A 38 -18.92 -15.15 4.44
N GLY A 39 -18.69 -15.21 3.13
CA GLY A 39 -19.17 -14.24 2.15
C GLY A 39 -18.13 -13.17 1.83
N LEU A 40 -18.60 -11.95 1.58
CA LEU A 40 -17.76 -10.85 1.12
C LEU A 40 -17.10 -10.13 2.30
N SER A 41 -15.81 -9.83 2.17
CA SER A 41 -15.06 -8.97 3.09
C SER A 41 -14.13 -8.05 2.31
N GLY A 42 -13.85 -6.86 2.86
CA GLY A 42 -12.82 -5.97 2.32
C GLY A 42 -11.47 -6.24 2.95
N LEU A 43 -10.40 -6.04 2.18
CA LEU A 43 -9.04 -6.18 2.69
C LEU A 43 -8.09 -5.25 1.94
N SER A 44 -7.13 -4.68 2.66
CA SER A 44 -5.88 -4.14 2.12
C SER A 44 -4.69 -4.88 2.73
N LEU A 45 -3.52 -4.74 2.10
CA LEU A 45 -2.29 -5.42 2.51
C LEU A 45 -1.25 -4.38 2.98
N PRO A 46 -1.44 -3.75 4.15
CA PRO A 46 -0.58 -2.66 4.59
C PRO A 46 0.80 -3.12 5.08
N LEU A 47 0.95 -4.37 5.51
CA LEU A 47 2.26 -4.92 5.86
C LEU A 47 3.00 -5.32 4.58
N ILE A 48 4.25 -4.87 4.46
CA ILE A 48 5.09 -5.16 3.30
C ILE A 48 5.98 -6.37 3.55
N PRO A 49 6.30 -7.16 2.51
CA PRO A 49 7.30 -8.21 2.63
C PRO A 49 8.63 -7.65 3.14
N GLN A 50 9.32 -8.45 3.96
CA GLN A 50 10.64 -8.08 4.47
C GLN A 50 11.62 -7.85 3.31
N GLU A 51 12.55 -6.92 3.50
CA GLU A 51 13.61 -6.67 2.54
C GLU A 51 14.55 -7.86 2.48
N ILE A 52 14.80 -8.33 1.27
CA ILE A 52 15.81 -9.36 0.99
C ILE A 52 17.17 -8.69 0.96
N ILE A 53 17.21 -7.46 0.43
CA ILE A 53 18.39 -6.60 0.34
C ILE A 53 17.94 -5.16 0.56
N ALA A 54 18.70 -4.40 1.36
CA ALA A 54 18.57 -2.95 1.42
C ALA A 54 19.95 -2.29 1.35
N ALA A 55 20.15 -1.40 0.38
CA ALA A 55 21.44 -0.77 0.14
C ALA A 55 21.29 0.61 -0.54
N PRO A 56 22.28 1.50 -0.41
CA PRO A 56 22.34 2.71 -1.22
C PRO A 56 22.45 2.39 -2.72
N VAL A 57 21.79 3.18 -3.55
CA VAL A 57 21.98 3.18 -5.00
C VAL A 57 23.25 3.98 -5.33
N VAL A 58 24.16 3.40 -6.11
CA VAL A 58 25.41 4.06 -6.53
C VAL A 58 25.40 4.48 -7.99
N ALA A 59 24.58 3.84 -8.83
CA ALA A 59 24.36 4.24 -10.21
C ALA A 59 22.97 3.80 -10.68
N ASN A 60 22.38 4.54 -11.61
CA ASN A 60 21.22 4.12 -12.38
C ASN A 60 21.42 4.50 -13.85
N ALA A 61 21.21 3.55 -14.77
CA ALA A 61 21.34 3.76 -16.20
C ALA A 61 20.28 2.94 -16.93
N GLY A 62 19.32 3.62 -17.58
CA GLY A 62 18.21 2.97 -18.26
C GLY A 62 17.38 2.11 -17.28
N SER A 63 17.29 0.81 -17.55
CA SER A 63 16.61 -0.17 -16.70
C SER A 63 17.51 -0.76 -15.60
N VAL A 64 18.76 -0.32 -15.49
CA VAL A 64 19.73 -0.96 -14.59
C VAL A 64 19.97 -0.07 -13.37
N LEU A 65 19.77 -0.64 -12.19
CA LEU A 65 20.10 -0.06 -10.91
C LEU A 65 21.31 -0.78 -10.33
N THR A 66 22.37 -0.03 -10.01
CA THR A 66 23.54 -0.55 -9.29
C THR A 66 23.45 -0.10 -7.84
N LEU A 67 23.43 -1.08 -6.94
CA LEU A 67 23.48 -0.91 -5.49
C LEU A 67 24.93 -0.89 -5.00
N ALA A 68 25.15 -0.37 -3.79
CA ALA A 68 26.45 -0.41 -3.16
C ALA A 68 26.95 -1.86 -3.05
N ALA A 69 28.26 -2.08 -3.24
CA ALA A 69 28.86 -3.41 -3.34
C ALA A 69 28.57 -4.34 -2.14
N ALA A 70 28.30 -3.77 -0.96
CA ALA A 70 27.87 -4.51 0.23
C ALA A 70 26.56 -5.29 0.04
N ALA A 71 25.75 -4.96 -0.97
CA ALA A 71 24.56 -5.72 -1.37
C ALA A 71 24.89 -7.12 -1.92
N GLY A 72 26.14 -7.40 -2.29
CA GLY A 72 26.58 -8.72 -2.76
C GLY A 72 25.93 -9.13 -4.08
N ASN A 73 25.76 -10.43 -4.31
CA ASN A 73 25.08 -10.95 -5.51
C ASN A 73 23.56 -10.90 -5.29
N VAL A 74 22.90 -9.88 -5.84
CA VAL A 74 21.44 -9.71 -5.73
C VAL A 74 20.70 -10.86 -6.40
N GLY A 75 21.13 -11.26 -7.60
CA GLY A 75 20.50 -12.35 -8.36
C GLY A 75 20.47 -13.68 -7.60
N ALA A 76 21.50 -13.98 -6.79
CA ALA A 76 21.57 -15.19 -5.98
C ALA A 76 20.52 -15.25 -4.84
N GLN A 77 19.90 -14.11 -4.50
CA GLN A 77 18.85 -14.03 -3.48
C GLN A 77 17.43 -14.07 -4.08
N LEU A 78 17.31 -14.07 -5.41
CA LEU A 78 16.03 -14.10 -6.10
C LEU A 78 15.66 -15.53 -6.53
N GLN A 79 14.38 -15.86 -6.43
CA GLN A 79 13.83 -17.12 -6.92
C GLN A 79 13.32 -16.94 -8.37
N SER A 80 13.73 -17.84 -9.26
CA SER A 80 13.23 -17.85 -10.64
C SER A 80 11.69 -17.97 -10.68
N GLY A 81 11.05 -17.13 -11.47
CA GLY A 81 9.59 -17.08 -11.63
C GLY A 81 8.83 -16.34 -10.53
N ALA A 82 9.50 -15.88 -9.46
CA ALA A 82 8.89 -15.03 -8.46
C ALA A 82 8.93 -13.54 -8.87
N ALA A 83 7.91 -12.80 -8.43
CA ALA A 83 7.81 -11.35 -8.66
C ALA A 83 8.56 -10.59 -7.57
N TYR A 84 9.30 -9.55 -7.96
CA TYR A 84 10.02 -8.66 -7.04
C TYR A 84 9.83 -7.21 -7.45
N TYR A 85 10.01 -6.30 -6.50
CA TYR A 85 10.11 -4.87 -6.75
C TYR A 85 11.21 -4.24 -5.91
N VAL A 86 11.72 -3.11 -6.38
CA VAL A 86 12.58 -2.20 -5.63
C VAL A 86 11.70 -1.08 -5.09
N GLU A 87 11.76 -0.83 -3.78
CA GLU A 87 11.19 0.37 -3.15
C GLU A 87 12.29 1.34 -2.79
N ILE A 88 12.14 2.61 -3.18
CA ILE A 88 13.06 3.67 -2.81
C ILE A 88 12.65 4.20 -1.44
N LEU A 89 13.54 4.08 -0.47
CA LEU A 89 13.26 4.37 0.94
C LEU A 89 13.59 5.82 1.33
N SER A 90 14.51 6.47 0.60
CA SER A 90 14.96 7.84 0.91
C SER A 90 15.25 8.67 -0.34
N GLY A 91 15.48 9.98 -0.16
CA GLY A 91 15.72 10.92 -1.25
C GLY A 91 14.44 11.45 -1.92
N PRO A 92 14.57 12.24 -3.00
CA PRO A 92 13.43 12.86 -3.68
C PRO A 92 12.41 11.85 -4.24
N SER A 93 12.90 10.66 -4.59
CA SER A 93 12.11 9.55 -5.12
C SER A 93 11.65 8.56 -4.04
N ALA A 94 11.72 8.91 -2.75
CA ALA A 94 11.21 8.05 -1.68
C ALA A 94 9.74 7.68 -1.91
N GLY A 95 9.41 6.39 -1.73
CA GLY A 95 8.11 5.80 -2.00
C GLY A 95 7.92 5.26 -3.41
N GLU A 96 8.78 5.62 -4.36
CA GLU A 96 8.73 5.03 -5.70
C GLU A 96 9.01 3.53 -5.64
N ARG A 97 8.27 2.78 -6.45
CA ARG A 97 8.40 1.33 -6.59
C ARG A 97 8.68 1.01 -8.06
N PHE A 98 9.67 0.16 -8.29
CA PHE A 98 10.04 -0.29 -9.64
C PHE A 98 10.00 -1.81 -9.69
N GLU A 99 9.31 -2.36 -10.67
CA GLU A 99 9.26 -3.81 -10.88
C GLU A 99 10.61 -4.34 -11.35
N VAL A 100 11.00 -5.49 -10.82
CA VAL A 100 12.27 -6.14 -11.13
C VAL A 100 12.07 -7.15 -12.25
N ASP A 101 12.92 -7.08 -13.27
CA ASP A 101 13.10 -8.20 -14.20
C ASP A 101 13.92 -9.27 -13.50
N THR A 102 13.21 -10.22 -12.87
CA THR A 102 13.81 -11.29 -12.06
C THR A 102 14.79 -12.13 -12.88
N ALA A 103 14.43 -12.48 -14.12
CA ALA A 103 15.25 -13.33 -14.97
C ALA A 103 16.54 -12.61 -15.41
N ALA A 104 16.43 -11.34 -15.84
CA ALA A 104 17.60 -10.55 -16.18
C ALA A 104 18.47 -10.28 -14.95
N THR A 105 17.88 -9.98 -13.79
CA THR A 105 18.63 -9.72 -12.55
C THR A 105 19.42 -10.95 -12.08
N ILE A 106 18.85 -12.17 -12.17
CA ILE A 106 19.55 -13.42 -11.84
C ILE A 106 20.80 -13.63 -12.70
N THR A 107 20.77 -13.20 -13.96
CA THR A 107 21.87 -13.40 -14.92
C THR A 107 22.89 -12.26 -14.97
N THR A 108 22.61 -11.14 -14.27
CA THR A 108 23.45 -9.93 -14.29
C THR A 108 24.56 -9.96 -13.22
N ALA A 109 25.53 -9.06 -13.34
CA ALA A 109 26.63 -8.87 -12.40
C ALA A 109 26.18 -8.55 -10.96
N ASN A 110 27.13 -8.68 -10.02
CA ASN A 110 26.89 -8.39 -8.60
C ASN A 110 26.34 -6.98 -8.36
N ALA A 111 25.58 -6.84 -7.27
CA ALA A 111 24.96 -5.60 -6.80
C ALA A 111 24.08 -4.89 -7.84
N THR A 112 23.59 -5.60 -8.84
CA THR A 112 22.80 -5.02 -9.94
C THR A 112 21.37 -5.54 -9.90
N VAL A 113 20.41 -4.66 -10.15
CA VAL A 113 19.00 -4.98 -10.33
C VAL A 113 18.58 -4.46 -11.70
N VAL A 114 17.97 -5.34 -12.50
CA VAL A 114 17.37 -4.97 -13.78
C VAL A 114 15.89 -4.74 -13.57
N LEU A 115 15.37 -3.63 -14.07
CA LEU A 115 14.00 -3.18 -13.89
C LEU A 115 13.18 -3.46 -15.16
N VAL A 116 11.93 -3.82 -14.97
CA VAL A 116 10.96 -3.86 -16.07
C VAL A 116 10.57 -2.43 -16.41
N LEU A 117 10.75 -2.04 -17.67
CA LEU A 117 10.28 -0.75 -18.19
C LEU A 117 9.08 -0.93 -19.12
N GLY A 118 8.15 0.02 -19.09
CA GLY A 118 7.02 0.08 -20.02
C GLY A 118 5.64 -0.03 -19.36
N GLY A 119 4.59 0.09 -20.16
CA GLY A 119 3.20 0.26 -19.69
C GLY A 119 2.57 -0.98 -19.04
N ALA A 120 3.17 -2.16 -19.18
CA ALA A 120 2.74 -3.37 -18.50
C ALA A 120 3.32 -3.49 -17.07
N SER A 121 4.26 -2.62 -16.69
CA SER A 121 4.88 -2.68 -15.38
C SER A 121 3.98 -2.12 -14.27
N HIS A 122 4.11 -2.70 -13.07
CA HIS A 122 3.53 -2.20 -11.83
C HIS A 122 4.34 -1.05 -11.19
N SER A 123 5.35 -0.52 -11.89
CA SER A 123 6.18 0.57 -11.40
C SER A 123 5.39 1.87 -11.22
N THR A 124 5.70 2.65 -10.18
CA THR A 124 5.04 3.94 -9.91
C THR A 124 5.63 5.10 -10.71
N ALA A 125 6.86 4.97 -11.20
CA ALA A 125 7.51 5.95 -12.07
C ALA A 125 8.26 5.28 -13.23
N GLN A 126 8.27 5.95 -14.37
CA GLN A 126 8.99 5.60 -15.60
C GLN A 126 9.24 6.90 -16.39
N PRO A 127 10.45 7.16 -16.93
CA PRO A 127 11.69 6.39 -16.81
C PRO A 127 12.39 6.60 -15.46
N VAL A 128 13.43 5.81 -15.18
CA VAL A 128 14.26 5.94 -13.98
C VAL A 128 15.28 7.07 -14.19
N ASP A 129 14.82 8.31 -14.13
CA ASP A 129 15.70 9.47 -14.23
C ASP A 129 16.53 9.68 -12.95
N HIS A 130 17.63 10.41 -13.08
CA HIS A 130 18.86 10.42 -12.28
C HIS A 130 18.74 10.76 -10.77
N ALA A 131 17.55 10.78 -10.19
CA ALA A 131 17.31 11.11 -8.78
C ALA A 131 17.47 9.92 -7.80
N LEU A 132 17.95 8.76 -8.27
CA LEU A 132 18.12 7.59 -7.40
C LEU A 132 19.51 7.45 -6.77
N VAL A 133 20.58 8.00 -7.36
CA VAL A 133 21.92 7.88 -6.78
C VAL A 133 21.96 8.51 -5.39
N GLY A 134 22.48 7.76 -4.41
CA GLY A 134 22.52 8.14 -3.00
C GLY A 134 21.25 7.81 -2.21
N ALA A 135 20.14 7.46 -2.87
CA ALA A 135 18.94 6.97 -2.20
C ALA A 135 19.19 5.58 -1.61
N ARG A 136 18.56 5.28 -0.46
CA ARG A 136 18.46 3.90 0.06
C ARG A 136 17.34 3.19 -0.70
N ALA A 137 17.61 2.01 -1.22
CA ALA A 137 16.64 1.18 -1.91
C ALA A 137 16.53 -0.19 -1.24
N ALA A 138 15.33 -0.78 -1.23
CA ALA A 138 15.07 -2.12 -0.73
C ALA A 138 14.47 -3.01 -1.82
N VAL A 139 15.01 -4.21 -2.00
CA VAL A 139 14.45 -5.25 -2.87
C VAL A 139 13.53 -6.13 -2.01
N ARG A 140 12.28 -6.26 -2.44
CA ARG A 140 11.22 -7.00 -1.74
C ARG A 140 10.51 -7.95 -2.69
N ALA A 141 10.06 -9.09 -2.15
CA ALA A 141 9.14 -9.96 -2.89
C ALA A 141 7.81 -9.24 -3.14
N GLY A 142 7.21 -9.46 -4.31
CA GLY A 142 5.85 -9.05 -4.60
C GLY A 142 4.85 -9.97 -3.89
N VAL A 143 3.73 -9.41 -3.45
CA VAL A 143 2.60 -10.22 -2.98
C VAL A 143 1.84 -10.70 -4.20
N THR A 144 1.53 -11.99 -4.24
CA THR A 144 0.71 -12.63 -5.29
C THR A 144 -0.53 -13.31 -4.69
N LEU A 145 -1.45 -13.76 -5.54
CA LEU A 145 -2.58 -14.59 -5.10
C LEU A 145 -2.12 -15.85 -4.32
N GLU A 146 -1.03 -16.49 -4.75
CA GLU A 146 -0.44 -17.63 -4.05
C GLU A 146 0.02 -17.27 -2.63
N THR A 147 0.80 -16.19 -2.49
CA THR A 147 1.29 -15.76 -1.17
C THR A 147 0.17 -15.26 -0.26
N LEU A 148 -0.89 -14.66 -0.82
CA LEU A 148 -2.08 -14.27 -0.08
C LEU A 148 -2.83 -15.50 0.43
N ALA A 149 -3.00 -16.53 -0.41
CA ALA A 149 -3.67 -17.78 -0.02
C ALA A 149 -2.99 -18.45 1.18
N ALA A 150 -1.65 -18.41 1.21
CA ALA A 150 -0.84 -18.96 2.30
C ALA A 150 -0.99 -18.24 3.65
N GLN A 151 -1.62 -17.06 3.67
CA GLN A 151 -1.86 -16.28 4.90
C GLN A 151 -3.14 -16.69 5.64
N PHE A 152 -3.95 -17.58 5.05
CA PHE A 152 -5.20 -18.04 5.65
C PHE A 152 -5.02 -19.27 6.54
N SER A 153 -5.68 -19.25 7.70
CA SER A 153 -5.82 -20.40 8.59
C SER A 153 -7.29 -20.54 9.03
N PRO A 154 -7.96 -21.69 8.79
CA PRO A 154 -7.56 -22.79 7.91
C PRO A 154 -7.27 -22.33 6.46
N ALA A 155 -6.71 -23.22 5.64
CA ALA A 155 -6.49 -22.92 4.22
C ALA A 155 -7.82 -22.59 3.49
N LEU A 156 -7.73 -21.80 2.42
CA LEU A 156 -8.84 -21.52 1.53
C LEU A 156 -9.36 -22.81 0.87
N THR A 157 -10.66 -22.85 0.58
CA THR A 157 -11.30 -23.96 -0.11
C THR A 157 -11.31 -23.72 -1.61
N GLY A 158 -10.64 -24.61 -2.35
CA GLY A 158 -10.64 -24.61 -3.81
C GLY A 158 -11.74 -25.46 -4.43
N SER A 159 -12.21 -25.08 -5.61
CA SER A 159 -13.18 -25.84 -6.43
C SER A 159 -13.04 -25.45 -7.90
N ASP A 160 -13.29 -26.39 -8.82
CA ASP A 160 -13.41 -26.06 -10.25
C ASP A 160 -14.78 -25.44 -10.60
N ASP A 161 -15.75 -25.53 -9.70
CA ASP A 161 -16.95 -24.70 -9.71
C ASP A 161 -16.69 -23.40 -8.92
N PRO A 162 -16.62 -22.23 -9.59
CA PRO A 162 -16.35 -20.95 -8.94
C PRO A 162 -17.45 -20.48 -7.98
N ALA A 163 -18.66 -21.05 -8.05
CA ALA A 163 -19.70 -20.75 -7.06
C ALA A 163 -19.39 -21.36 -5.68
N LEU A 164 -18.51 -22.37 -5.63
CA LEU A 164 -18.15 -23.12 -4.43
C LEU A 164 -16.72 -22.85 -3.94
N ALA A 165 -15.90 -22.18 -4.75
CA ALA A 165 -14.51 -21.84 -4.44
C ALA A 165 -14.40 -20.52 -3.68
N ASP A 166 -13.54 -20.49 -2.66
CA ASP A 166 -13.09 -19.24 -2.07
C ASP A 166 -12.29 -18.44 -3.11
N GLY A 167 -12.38 -17.11 -3.05
CA GLY A 167 -11.82 -16.26 -4.08
C GLY A 167 -11.50 -14.84 -3.65
N VAL A 168 -10.92 -14.11 -4.59
CA VAL A 168 -10.53 -12.70 -4.48
C VAL A 168 -11.14 -11.95 -5.65
N ARG A 169 -11.65 -10.73 -5.42
CA ARG A 169 -12.06 -9.82 -6.49
C ARG A 169 -11.22 -8.56 -6.47
N LEU A 170 -10.69 -8.20 -7.63
CA LEU A 170 -9.88 -7.02 -7.83
C LEU A 170 -10.65 -6.02 -8.69
N TYR A 171 -10.68 -4.76 -8.27
CA TYR A 171 -11.28 -3.69 -9.06
C TYR A 171 -10.27 -3.11 -10.04
N GLY A 172 -10.54 -3.22 -11.33
CA GLY A 172 -9.73 -2.70 -12.42
C GLY A 172 -10.53 -1.83 -13.39
N ALA A 173 -9.99 -1.63 -14.60
CA ALA A 173 -10.56 -0.74 -15.61
C ALA A 173 -11.99 -1.14 -16.05
N GLU A 174 -12.29 -2.45 -16.06
CA GLU A 174 -13.59 -3.01 -16.46
C GLU A 174 -14.50 -3.32 -15.25
N GLY A 175 -14.10 -2.88 -14.05
CA GLY A 175 -14.78 -3.20 -12.79
C GLY A 175 -14.15 -4.39 -12.08
N PHE A 176 -14.96 -5.18 -11.38
CA PHE A 176 -14.46 -6.31 -10.58
C PHE A 176 -14.17 -7.54 -11.44
N THR A 177 -12.94 -8.03 -11.36
CA THR A 177 -12.55 -9.35 -11.87
C THR A 177 -12.47 -10.34 -10.70
N SER A 178 -13.18 -11.46 -10.80
CA SER A 178 -13.18 -12.52 -9.80
C SER A 178 -12.13 -13.59 -10.15
N TYR A 179 -11.24 -13.85 -9.19
CA TYR A 179 -10.27 -14.93 -9.19
C TYR A 179 -10.70 -15.94 -8.15
N TYR A 180 -10.75 -17.22 -8.52
CA TYR A 180 -11.14 -18.30 -7.61
C TYR A 180 -10.03 -19.36 -7.52
N LEU A 181 -9.88 -19.93 -6.32
CA LEU A 181 -8.95 -21.02 -6.08
C LEU A 181 -9.51 -22.31 -6.68
N ARG A 182 -8.71 -23.00 -7.50
CA ARG A 182 -9.12 -24.25 -8.15
C ARG A 182 -9.07 -25.44 -7.20
N ALA A 183 -9.70 -26.55 -7.60
CA ALA A 183 -9.82 -27.75 -6.77
C ALA A 183 -8.48 -28.39 -6.35
N ASP A 184 -7.38 -28.07 -7.06
CA ASP A 184 -6.03 -28.49 -6.70
C ASP A 184 -5.47 -27.76 -5.46
N GLY A 185 -6.17 -26.72 -4.97
CA GLY A 185 -5.78 -25.92 -3.82
C GLY A 185 -4.57 -25.01 -4.07
N ALA A 186 -4.15 -24.82 -5.34
CA ALA A 186 -2.93 -24.07 -5.66
C ALA A 186 -3.10 -23.15 -6.87
N SER A 187 -3.76 -23.61 -7.94
CA SER A 187 -3.97 -22.81 -9.15
C SER A 187 -5.11 -21.83 -8.96
N TRP A 188 -5.00 -20.65 -9.58
CA TRP A 188 -6.05 -19.63 -9.57
C TRP A 188 -6.59 -19.42 -10.99
N ALA A 189 -7.88 -19.17 -11.15
CA ALA A 189 -8.47 -18.90 -12.46
C ALA A 189 -9.54 -17.82 -12.40
N THR A 190 -9.94 -17.32 -13.57
CA THR A 190 -11.15 -16.51 -13.73
C THR A 190 -12.15 -17.26 -14.60
N LEU A 191 -13.43 -16.87 -14.57
CA LEU A 191 -14.47 -17.50 -15.39
C LEU A 191 -14.13 -17.55 -16.89
N ASN A 192 -13.47 -16.51 -17.39
CA ASN A 192 -13.17 -16.35 -18.82
C ASN A 192 -11.72 -16.72 -19.18
N ASN A 193 -10.90 -17.09 -18.19
CA ASN A 193 -9.51 -17.47 -18.38
C ASN A 193 -9.14 -18.61 -17.42
N PRO A 194 -9.08 -19.87 -17.91
CA PRO A 194 -8.76 -21.04 -17.09
C PRO A 194 -7.24 -21.21 -16.85
N ALA A 195 -6.40 -20.38 -17.47
CA ALA A 195 -4.96 -20.42 -17.24
C ALA A 195 -4.63 -19.99 -15.81
N ASP A 196 -3.62 -20.62 -15.23
CA ASP A 196 -3.22 -20.37 -13.85
C ASP A 196 -2.77 -18.92 -13.61
N GLN A 197 -3.40 -18.27 -12.65
CA GLN A 197 -3.19 -16.88 -12.25
C GLN A 197 -2.48 -16.76 -10.89
N ARG A 198 -1.95 -17.84 -10.30
CA ARG A 198 -1.38 -17.81 -8.93
C ARG A 198 -0.27 -16.75 -8.75
N THR A 199 0.44 -16.43 -9.82
CA THR A 199 1.54 -15.46 -9.86
C THR A 199 1.07 -14.02 -10.08
N LEU A 200 -0.24 -13.78 -10.21
CA LEU A 200 -0.80 -12.43 -10.33
C LEU A 200 -0.37 -11.60 -9.12
N VAL A 201 0.38 -10.52 -9.40
CA VAL A 201 0.86 -9.58 -8.39
C VAL A 201 -0.31 -8.74 -7.88
N LEU A 202 -0.36 -8.56 -6.57
CA LEU A 202 -1.28 -7.67 -5.85
C LEU A 202 -0.50 -6.42 -5.42
N PRO A 203 -0.69 -5.28 -6.09
CA PRO A 203 0.04 -4.06 -5.75
C PRO A 203 -0.27 -3.57 -4.32
N PRO A 204 0.70 -2.99 -3.60
CA PRO A 204 0.48 -2.47 -2.25
C PRO A 204 -0.59 -1.37 -2.12
N ASP A 205 -0.95 -0.71 -3.22
CA ASP A 205 -1.86 0.44 -3.30
C ASP A 205 -3.29 0.03 -3.68
N VAL A 206 -3.61 -1.27 -3.71
CA VAL A 206 -4.98 -1.74 -3.99
C VAL A 206 -5.62 -2.38 -2.76
N SER A 207 -6.90 -2.09 -2.57
CA SER A 207 -7.80 -2.90 -1.74
C SER A 207 -8.47 -3.99 -2.59
N LEU A 208 -8.78 -5.13 -2.00
CA LEU A 208 -9.41 -6.27 -2.64
C LEU A 208 -10.67 -6.72 -1.88
N VAL A 209 -11.52 -7.49 -2.56
CA VAL A 209 -12.65 -8.20 -1.96
C VAL A 209 -12.23 -9.65 -1.73
N LEU A 210 -12.39 -10.16 -0.52
CA LEU A 210 -12.40 -11.59 -0.25
C LEU A 210 -13.82 -12.13 -0.43
N ASP A 211 -13.96 -13.31 -1.02
CA ASP A 211 -15.24 -13.99 -1.22
C ASP A 211 -15.13 -15.44 -0.73
N LEU A 212 -15.44 -15.66 0.55
CA LEU A 212 -15.41 -16.98 1.17
C LEU A 212 -16.75 -17.69 0.95
N LYS A 213 -16.72 -18.92 0.42
CA LYS A 213 -17.90 -19.72 0.07
C LYS A 213 -18.18 -20.85 1.05
N SER A 214 -17.17 -21.31 1.77
CA SER A 214 -17.26 -22.53 2.57
C SER A 214 -17.45 -22.27 4.07
N ALA A 215 -16.58 -21.46 4.67
CA ALA A 215 -16.61 -21.12 6.08
C ALA A 215 -15.76 -19.86 6.36
N PRO A 216 -15.91 -19.23 7.53
CA PRO A 216 -15.01 -18.16 7.97
C PRO A 216 -13.56 -18.63 8.03
N ARG A 217 -12.61 -17.70 7.93
CA ARG A 217 -11.17 -17.93 8.03
C ARG A 217 -10.51 -16.83 8.84
N GLN A 218 -9.33 -17.10 9.38
CA GLN A 218 -8.44 -16.08 9.87
C GLN A 218 -7.39 -15.78 8.80
N LEU A 219 -7.15 -14.51 8.50
CA LEU A 219 -6.03 -14.07 7.67
C LEU A 219 -4.97 -13.42 8.56
N VAL A 220 -3.74 -13.93 8.50
CA VAL A 220 -2.60 -13.39 9.27
C VAL A 220 -1.56 -12.83 8.31
N GLN A 221 -1.36 -11.51 8.35
CA GLN A 221 -0.28 -10.84 7.65
C GLN A 221 0.93 -10.72 8.57
N LEU A 222 2.09 -11.11 8.06
CA LEU A 222 3.40 -10.91 8.69
C LEU A 222 4.25 -10.06 7.74
N GLY A 223 4.93 -9.05 8.28
CA GLY A 223 5.79 -8.22 7.43
C GLY A 223 6.38 -7.01 8.12
N GLY A 224 7.09 -6.21 7.34
CA GLY A 224 7.56 -4.89 7.73
C GLY A 224 6.42 -3.87 7.75
N VAL A 225 6.56 -2.88 8.62
CA VAL A 225 5.72 -1.67 8.63
C VAL A 225 6.43 -0.62 7.78
N ARG A 226 5.74 -0.08 6.76
CA ARG A 226 6.31 0.95 5.89
C ARG A 226 6.62 2.23 6.66
N THR A 227 7.87 2.67 6.65
CA THR A 227 8.34 3.85 7.39
C THR A 227 8.59 5.08 6.53
N ASN A 228 8.58 4.92 5.21
CA ASN A 228 8.77 5.96 4.21
C ASN A 228 7.44 6.43 3.62
N VAL A 229 7.49 7.55 2.89
CA VAL A 229 6.37 8.04 2.08
C VAL A 229 5.86 6.92 1.16
N PHE A 230 4.54 6.77 1.07
CA PHE A 230 3.92 5.83 0.15
C PHE A 230 3.44 6.55 -1.11
N ARG A 231 3.96 6.16 -2.27
CA ARG A 231 3.57 6.71 -3.57
C ARG A 231 2.40 5.92 -4.14
N VAL A 232 1.35 6.60 -4.57
CA VAL A 232 0.20 5.99 -5.27
C VAL A 232 -0.01 6.73 -6.58
N ASN A 233 -0.23 5.99 -7.67
CA ASN A 233 -0.56 6.61 -8.96
C ASN A 233 -2.08 6.76 -9.08
N LEU A 234 -2.57 7.95 -8.78
CA LEU A 234 -3.98 8.29 -8.97
C LEU A 234 -4.23 8.55 -10.46
N ARG A 235 -5.17 7.81 -11.04
CA ARG A 235 -5.63 7.92 -12.42
C ARG A 235 -6.98 8.61 -12.43
N ALA A 236 -7.30 9.32 -13.51
CA ALA A 236 -8.66 9.82 -13.70
C ALA A 236 -9.64 8.65 -13.85
N GLY A 237 -10.83 8.78 -13.28
CA GLY A 237 -11.81 7.70 -13.17
C GLY A 237 -11.72 6.97 -11.84
N TYR A 238 -12.26 5.76 -11.82
CA TYR A 238 -12.34 4.91 -10.64
C TYR A 238 -11.14 3.96 -10.56
N GLN A 239 -10.59 3.77 -9.37
CA GLN A 239 -9.56 2.76 -9.10
C GLN A 239 -9.63 2.26 -7.66
N ALA A 240 -9.16 1.03 -7.43
CA ALA A 240 -8.90 0.56 -6.07
C ALA A 240 -7.84 1.43 -5.39
N PHE A 241 -7.93 1.53 -4.06
CA PHE A 241 -7.04 2.35 -3.26
C PHE A 241 -6.74 1.69 -1.92
N ALA A 242 -5.49 1.77 -1.48
CA ALA A 242 -5.06 1.42 -0.14
C ALA A 242 -4.06 2.47 0.36
N THR A 243 -4.01 2.67 1.68
CA THR A 243 -3.16 3.68 2.31
C THR A 243 -1.69 3.23 2.43
N GLY A 244 -1.43 1.93 2.37
CA GLY A 244 -0.10 1.36 2.58
C GLY A 244 0.39 1.41 4.03
N PHE A 245 -0.48 1.70 5.00
CA PHE A 245 -0.12 1.76 6.42
C PHE A 245 -1.06 0.93 7.28
N PRO A 246 -0.58 0.27 8.36
CA PRO A 246 -1.36 -0.66 9.16
C PRO A 246 -2.25 0.05 10.20
N VAL A 247 -2.79 1.21 9.83
CA VAL A 247 -3.66 2.04 10.66
C VAL A 247 -4.74 2.66 9.79
N ASP A 248 -5.91 2.87 10.37
CA ASP A 248 -7.01 3.54 9.67
C ASP A 248 -6.69 5.03 9.51
N LEU A 249 -6.87 5.56 8.29
CA LEU A 249 -6.60 6.95 7.99
C LEU A 249 -7.86 7.73 7.62
N THR A 250 -7.80 9.04 7.83
CA THR A 250 -8.83 9.98 7.37
C THR A 250 -8.50 10.52 5.98
N PRO A 251 -9.49 11.03 5.23
CA PRO A 251 -9.23 11.78 4.00
C PRO A 251 -8.23 12.92 4.18
N ALA A 252 -8.31 13.66 5.30
CA ALA A 252 -7.36 14.74 5.59
C ALA A 252 -5.92 14.23 5.80
N GLN A 253 -5.74 13.10 6.50
CA GLN A 253 -4.41 12.51 6.76
C GLN A 253 -3.71 12.04 5.49
N VAL A 254 -4.45 11.60 4.48
CA VAL A 254 -3.87 11.25 3.17
C VAL A 254 -3.75 12.47 2.24
N ALA A 255 -4.03 13.69 2.72
CA ALA A 255 -4.05 14.91 1.90
C ALA A 255 -5.05 14.83 0.72
N ALA A 256 -6.20 14.20 0.93
CA ALA A 256 -7.32 14.21 -0.01
C ALA A 256 -8.10 15.54 0.07
N VAL A 257 -7.42 16.64 -0.27
CA VAL A 257 -7.89 18.02 -0.16
C VAL A 257 -7.45 18.84 -1.38
N VAL A 258 -8.08 19.99 -1.61
CA VAL A 258 -7.60 20.94 -2.61
C VAL A 258 -6.38 21.67 -2.06
N ASP A 259 -5.19 21.27 -2.53
CA ASP A 259 -3.95 22.01 -2.27
C ASP A 259 -3.63 22.96 -3.42
N ILE A 260 -3.69 24.26 -3.15
CA ILE A 260 -3.41 25.33 -4.11
C ILE A 260 -1.95 25.35 -4.56
N ASN A 261 -1.04 24.71 -3.82
CA ASN A 261 0.38 24.62 -4.18
C ASN A 261 0.67 23.48 -5.16
N GLN A 262 -0.23 22.52 -5.31
CA GLN A 262 -0.13 21.47 -6.33
C GLN A 262 -0.50 22.01 -7.71
N PRO A 263 0.00 21.44 -8.82
CA PRO A 263 -0.44 21.80 -10.16
C PRO A 263 -1.94 21.59 -10.33
N ALA A 264 -2.63 22.54 -10.97
CA ALA A 264 -4.08 22.44 -11.17
C ALA A 264 -4.53 21.16 -11.88
N SER A 265 -3.67 20.57 -12.73
CA SER A 265 -3.90 19.32 -13.44
C SER A 265 -3.82 18.05 -12.57
N ALA A 266 -3.38 18.16 -11.32
CA ALA A 266 -3.23 17.05 -10.37
C ALA A 266 -4.01 17.26 -9.05
N ARG A 267 -4.62 18.44 -8.85
CA ARG A 267 -5.38 18.73 -7.63
C ARG A 267 -6.60 17.84 -7.48
N TRP A 268 -6.99 17.63 -6.23
CA TRP A 268 -8.33 17.15 -5.95
C TRP A 268 -9.38 18.11 -6.50
N THR A 269 -10.44 17.55 -7.09
CA THR A 269 -11.56 18.33 -7.61
C THR A 269 -12.67 18.37 -6.59
N ALA A 270 -13.01 19.58 -6.16
CA ALA A 270 -14.00 19.88 -5.14
C ALA A 270 -15.26 20.46 -5.76
N ALA A 271 -16.45 20.01 -5.35
CA ALA A 271 -17.70 20.59 -5.82
C ALA A 271 -18.84 20.40 -4.80
N ASN A 272 -19.91 21.19 -4.96
CA ASN A 272 -21.13 21.02 -4.18
C ASN A 272 -22.07 19.93 -4.73
N ASP A 273 -21.74 19.40 -5.92
CA ASP A 273 -22.36 18.25 -6.56
C ASP A 273 -21.37 17.07 -6.58
N ALA A 274 -21.80 15.92 -6.08
CA ALA A 274 -20.98 14.71 -6.00
C ALA A 274 -20.59 14.14 -7.37
N ALA A 275 -21.34 14.43 -8.44
CA ALA A 275 -20.98 13.99 -9.79
C ALA A 275 -19.77 14.76 -10.35
N ALA A 276 -19.62 16.01 -9.93
CA ALA A 276 -18.56 16.92 -10.36
C ALA A 276 -17.32 16.93 -9.43
N ALA A 277 -17.38 16.23 -8.30
CA ALA A 277 -16.28 16.14 -7.34
C ALA A 277 -15.51 14.81 -7.44
N ASP A 278 -14.32 14.80 -6.84
CA ASP A 278 -13.61 13.58 -6.49
C ASP A 278 -14.29 12.87 -5.33
N ASN A 279 -14.35 11.54 -5.40
CA ASN A 279 -15.14 10.73 -4.50
C ASN A 279 -14.34 9.57 -3.89
N LEU A 280 -14.73 9.16 -2.70
CA LEU A 280 -14.35 7.89 -2.09
C LEU A 280 -15.60 7.01 -2.03
N GLU A 281 -15.49 5.81 -2.57
CA GLU A 281 -16.52 4.78 -2.51
C GLU A 281 -16.05 3.66 -1.60
N ILE A 282 -16.75 3.47 -0.50
CA ILE A 282 -16.39 2.53 0.56
C ILE A 282 -17.46 1.45 0.62
N LEU A 283 -17.06 0.17 0.51
CA LEU A 283 -18.04 -0.91 0.56
C LEU A 283 -18.63 -1.03 1.98
N ASP A 284 -19.94 -0.84 2.08
CA ASP A 284 -20.73 -1.18 3.25
C ASP A 284 -21.21 -2.63 3.12
N LEU A 285 -20.52 -3.53 3.83
CA LEU A 285 -20.78 -4.97 3.79
C LEU A 285 -22.20 -5.35 4.24
N PRO A 286 -22.74 -4.81 5.36
CA PRO A 286 -24.14 -4.99 5.72
C PRO A 286 -25.14 -4.65 4.61
N ALA A 287 -24.96 -3.51 3.94
CA ALA A 287 -25.86 -3.05 2.87
C ALA A 287 -25.49 -3.61 1.48
N ARG A 288 -24.34 -4.28 1.36
CA ARG A 288 -23.74 -4.75 0.09
C ARG A 288 -23.71 -3.66 -0.98
N SER A 289 -23.43 -2.43 -0.58
CA SER A 289 -23.44 -1.26 -1.47
C SER A 289 -22.30 -0.31 -1.14
N PHE A 290 -21.92 0.52 -2.11
CA PHE A 290 -20.89 1.52 -1.88
C PHE A 290 -21.47 2.79 -1.28
N LEU A 291 -20.89 3.21 -0.17
CA LEU A 291 -21.11 4.54 0.40
C LEU A 291 -20.21 5.52 -0.34
N ARG A 292 -20.83 6.52 -0.96
CA ARG A 292 -20.10 7.59 -1.67
C ARG A 292 -19.90 8.79 -0.76
N TYR A 293 -18.64 9.14 -0.55
CA TYR A 293 -18.19 10.39 0.06
C TYR A 293 -17.58 11.27 -1.02
N TYR A 294 -17.81 12.58 -0.98
CA TYR A 294 -17.30 13.51 -1.99
C TYR A 294 -16.72 14.77 -1.38
N LEU A 295 -15.67 15.29 -2.01
CA LEU A 295 -14.97 16.49 -1.58
C LEU A 295 -15.81 17.74 -1.89
N ARG A 296 -16.11 18.53 -0.86
CA ARG A 296 -16.95 19.73 -0.95
C ARG A 296 -16.19 20.91 -1.53
N ALA A 297 -16.93 21.88 -2.07
CA ALA A 297 -16.39 23.07 -2.74
C ALA A 297 -15.49 23.97 -1.87
N ASP A 298 -15.52 23.82 -0.54
CA ASP A 298 -14.55 24.43 0.38
C ASP A 298 -13.13 23.83 0.26
N GLY A 299 -13.01 22.71 -0.45
CA GLY A 299 -11.76 22.02 -0.74
C GLY A 299 -11.21 21.18 0.39
N ARG A 300 -11.94 21.00 1.49
CA ARG A 300 -11.46 20.27 2.68
C ARG A 300 -12.48 19.31 3.27
N SER A 301 -13.75 19.70 3.33
CA SER A 301 -14.78 18.89 3.95
C SER A 301 -15.22 17.75 3.03
N TRP A 302 -15.48 16.59 3.63
CA TRP A 302 -15.97 15.40 2.93
C TRP A 302 -17.39 15.10 3.38
N ARG A 303 -18.33 14.97 2.45
CA ARG A 303 -19.72 14.60 2.79
C ARG A 303 -20.10 13.26 2.21
N ARG A 304 -20.81 12.45 2.98
CA ARG A 304 -21.54 11.30 2.44
C ARG A 304 -22.71 11.80 1.59
N LEU A 305 -22.94 11.17 0.44
CA LEU A 305 -24.10 11.46 -0.41
C LEU A 305 -25.40 11.36 0.40
N GLY A 306 -26.24 12.39 0.32
CA GLY A 306 -27.48 12.49 1.11
C GLY A 306 -27.31 12.98 2.54
N GLN A 307 -26.10 13.37 2.97
CA GLN A 307 -25.81 13.86 4.32
C GLN A 307 -25.06 15.20 4.30
N THR A 308 -25.13 15.94 5.41
CA THR A 308 -24.48 17.25 5.58
C THR A 308 -23.27 17.23 6.53
N THR A 309 -23.13 16.17 7.32
CA THR A 309 -22.00 15.96 8.24
C THR A 309 -20.68 15.92 7.48
N ASP A 310 -19.65 16.53 8.07
CA ASP A 310 -18.28 16.45 7.56
C ASP A 310 -17.59 15.18 8.09
N PHE A 311 -16.94 14.46 7.20
CA PHE A 311 -16.23 13.21 7.43
C PHE A 311 -14.73 13.33 7.13
N ALA A 312 -14.20 14.53 6.89
CA ALA A 312 -12.78 14.73 6.54
C ALA A 312 -11.81 14.19 7.59
N ASP A 313 -12.21 14.22 8.87
CA ASP A 313 -11.45 13.75 10.02
C ASP A 313 -11.93 12.41 10.60
N LEU A 314 -12.85 11.72 9.89
CA LEU A 314 -13.27 10.39 10.28
C LEU A 314 -12.39 9.33 9.60
N PRO A 315 -12.00 8.25 10.30
CA PRO A 315 -11.11 7.21 9.79
C PRO A 315 -11.86 6.31 8.79
N LEU A 316 -12.07 6.85 7.58
CA LEU A 316 -12.79 6.20 6.50
C LEU A 316 -11.93 5.17 5.75
N LEU A 317 -10.63 5.37 5.71
CA LEU A 317 -9.68 4.60 4.91
C LEU A 317 -9.09 3.47 5.77
N ARG A 318 -9.92 2.45 6.00
CA ARG A 318 -9.62 1.35 6.92
C ARG A 318 -8.92 0.19 6.23
N THR A 319 -8.13 -0.56 6.98
CA THR A 319 -7.37 -1.69 6.41
C THR A 319 -8.22 -2.92 6.08
N ASP A 320 -9.41 -3.02 6.68
CA ASP A 320 -10.42 -4.09 6.56
C ASP A 320 -11.58 -3.72 5.61
N SER A 321 -11.36 -2.77 4.70
CA SER A 321 -12.39 -2.26 3.79
C SER A 321 -11.93 -2.27 2.33
N ILE A 322 -12.90 -2.16 1.42
CA ILE A 322 -12.65 -1.87 0.01
C ILE A 322 -12.85 -0.39 -0.18
N ILE A 323 -11.82 0.25 -0.73
CA ILE A 323 -11.81 1.67 -1.02
C ILE A 323 -11.61 1.81 -2.52
N ILE A 324 -12.56 2.45 -3.17
CA ILE A 324 -12.43 2.88 -4.56
C ILE A 324 -12.36 4.40 -4.53
N VAL A 325 -11.28 4.96 -5.06
CA VAL A 325 -11.17 6.40 -5.28
C VAL A 325 -11.62 6.73 -6.68
N ARG A 326 -12.46 7.74 -6.81
CA ARG A 326 -12.77 8.39 -8.09
C ARG A 326 -12.07 9.73 -8.14
N ARG A 327 -11.25 9.90 -9.17
CA ARG A 327 -10.55 11.15 -9.46
C ARG A 327 -11.08 11.74 -10.76
N THR A 328 -11.26 13.05 -10.76
CA THR A 328 -11.57 13.83 -11.96
C THR A 328 -10.30 14.08 -12.75
N LEU A 329 -9.18 14.29 -12.04
CA LEU A 329 -7.86 14.53 -12.59
C LEU A 329 -6.86 13.49 -12.08
N ALA A 330 -6.04 12.97 -12.99
CA ALA A 330 -4.95 12.07 -12.62
C ALA A 330 -3.89 12.81 -11.80
N ASP A 331 -3.28 12.12 -10.84
CA ASP A 331 -2.11 12.54 -10.10
C ASP A 331 -1.16 11.35 -9.94
N ALA A 332 -0.24 11.22 -10.90
CA ALA A 332 0.80 10.20 -10.85
C ALA A 332 1.88 10.52 -9.80
N THR A 333 1.80 11.65 -9.09
CA THR A 333 2.77 12.11 -8.09
C THR A 333 2.29 12.00 -6.64
N TYR A 334 1.08 11.48 -6.44
CA TYR A 334 0.40 11.50 -5.15
C TYR A 334 1.14 10.71 -4.06
N ARG A 335 1.30 11.33 -2.89
CA ARG A 335 2.12 10.81 -1.79
C ARG A 335 1.32 10.82 -0.50
N ILE A 336 1.35 9.68 0.20
CA ILE A 336 0.81 9.54 1.55
C ILE A 336 1.99 9.53 2.52
N ALA A 337 2.01 10.48 3.44
CA ALA A 337 3.04 10.55 4.47
C ALA A 337 2.85 9.43 5.52
N PRO A 338 3.94 8.93 6.14
CA PRO A 338 3.83 8.02 7.27
C PRO A 338 2.97 8.64 8.38
N PRO A 339 1.99 7.91 8.93
CA PRO A 339 1.08 8.43 9.95
C PRO A 339 1.68 8.41 11.37
N PHE A 340 2.96 8.08 11.50
CA PHE A 340 3.69 8.00 12.77
C PHE A 340 5.06 8.67 12.64
N SER A 341 5.52 9.26 13.75
CA SER A 341 6.90 9.74 13.90
C SER A 341 7.76 8.63 14.47
N LEU A 342 8.91 8.36 13.84
CA LEU A 342 9.93 7.43 14.34
C LEU A 342 10.95 8.14 15.22
#